data_AF-A0A2E2USF7-F1
#
_entry.id   AF-A0A2E2USF7-F1
#
_cell.length_a   1.000
_cell.length_b   1.000
_cell.length_c   1.000
_cell.angle_alpha   90.00
_cell.angle_beta   90.00
_cell.angle_gamma   90.00
#
_symmetry.space_group_name_H-M   'P 1'
#
loop_
_entity.id
_entity.type
_entity.pdbx_description
1 polymer ?
#
loop_
_entity_poly.entity_id
_entity_poly.type
_entity_poly.pdbx_seq_one_letter_code
_entity_poly.pdbx_strand_id
1 'polypeptide(L)' 'MNHKTESFSFLDNAAILLSKQEKLLGTRIFGGLPRSLRKKSGIKMFLISAGFFD' A
#
# COMPACT_ATOMS: atom_id res chain seq x y z
N MET A 1 -4.65 -20.99 19.83
CA MET A 1 -5.24 -19.72 19.33
C MET A 1 -5.50 -19.88 17.86
N ASN A 2 -6.75 -19.78 17.42
CA ASN A 2 -7.13 -19.96 16.02
C ASN A 2 -6.77 -18.67 15.26
N HIS A 3 -5.67 -18.69 14.50
CA HIS A 3 -5.34 -17.59 13.59
C HIS A 3 -6.31 -17.64 12.41
N LYS A 4 -7.41 -16.89 12.49
CA LYS A 4 -8.29 -16.68 11.35
C LYS A 4 -7.51 -15.82 10.36
N THR A 5 -7.02 -16.44 9.29
CA THR A 5 -6.36 -15.73 8.19
C THR A 5 -7.45 -15.00 7.42
N GLU A 6 -7.74 -13.76 7.81
CA GLU A 6 -8.65 -12.91 7.06
C GLU A 6 -8.02 -12.64 5.69
N SER A 7 -8.77 -12.95 4.63
CA SER A 7 -8.35 -12.78 3.24
C SER A 7 -9.43 -11.98 2.53
N PHE A 8 -9.02 -11.00 1.72
CA PHE A 8 -9.90 -10.21 0.89
C PHE A 8 -9.31 -10.12 -0.52
N SER A 9 -10.12 -9.69 -1.47
CA SER A 9 -9.70 -9.50 -2.86
C SER A 9 -10.21 -8.16 -3.37
N PHE A 10 -9.40 -7.51 -4.21
CA PHE A 10 -9.79 -6.28 -4.88
C PHE A 10 -10.51 -6.60 -6.19
N LEU A 11 -11.34 -5.65 -6.63
CA LEU A 11 -11.92 -5.67 -7.97
C LEU A 11 -10.85 -5.47 -9.05
N ASP A 12 -9.84 -4.66 -8.74
CA ASP A 12 -8.77 -4.28 -9.68
C ASP A 12 -7.38 -4.43 -9.06
N ASN A 13 -6.40 -4.69 -9.92
CA ASN A 13 -4.99 -4.66 -9.57
C ASN A 13 -4.41 -3.27 -9.85
N ALA A 14 -3.56 -2.77 -8.95
CA ALA A 14 -2.92 -1.46 -9.08
C ALA A 14 -1.40 -1.54 -8.82
N ALA A 15 -0.66 -0.56 -9.34
CA ALA A 15 0.78 -0.44 -9.16
C ALA A 15 1.19 0.99 -8.81
N ILE A 16 2.27 1.13 -8.04
CA ILE A 16 2.89 2.42 -7.71
C ILE A 16 4.24 2.49 -8.40
N LEU A 17 4.46 3.54 -9.18
CA LEU A 17 5.72 3.74 -9.89
C LEU A 17 6.79 4.31 -8.97
N LEU A 18 7.96 3.68 -9.01
CA LEU A 18 9.15 4.10 -8.29
C LEU A 18 10.28 4.44 -9.25
N SER A 19 11.18 5.32 -8.83
CA SER A 19 12.45 5.57 -9.50
C SER A 19 13.38 4.37 -9.33
N LYS A 20 14.51 4.38 -10.05
CA LYS A 20 15.57 3.37 -9.88
C LYS A 20 16.16 3.32 -8.46
N GLN A 21 15.95 4.37 -7.67
CA GLN A 21 16.35 4.48 -6.26
C GLN A 21 15.17 4.24 -5.31
N GLU A 22 14.13 3.57 -5.79
CA GLU A 22 12.92 3.21 -5.04
C GLU A 22 12.14 4.41 -4.48
N LYS A 23 12.30 5.61 -5.07
CA LYS A 23 11.56 6.80 -4.67
C LYS A 23 10.25 6.90 -5.45
N LEU A 24 9.18 7.33 -4.79
CA LEU A 24 7.90 7.63 -5.44
C LEU A 24 8.08 8.63 -6.58
N LEU A 25 7.59 8.30 -7.78
CA LEU A 25 7.55 9.21 -8.92
C LEU A 25 6.30 10.12 -8.91
N GLY A 26 5.26 9.74 -8.17
CA GLY A 26 4.02 10.51 -8.03
C GLY A 26 3.92 11.28 -6.71
N THR A 27 2.96 12.21 -6.65
CA THR A 27 2.66 13.03 -5.46
C THR A 27 1.44 12.55 -4.68
N ARG A 28 0.61 11.67 -5.26
CA ARG A 28 -0.58 11.09 -4.63
C ARG A 28 -0.75 9.63 -5.02
N ILE A 29 -1.33 8.85 -4.11
CA ILE A 29 -1.74 7.46 -4.33
C ILE A 29 -3.27 7.41 -4.18
N PHE A 30 -3.95 6.93 -5.21
CA PHE A 30 -5.40 6.75 -5.17
C PHE A 30 -5.75 5.41 -4.52
N GLY A 31 -6.75 5.43 -3.64
CA GLY A 31 -7.15 4.25 -2.88
C GLY A 31 -6.34 4.01 -1.60
N GLY A 32 -6.76 2.98 -0.86
CA GLY A 32 -6.09 2.55 0.35
C GLY A 32 -4.86 1.68 0.07
N LEU A 33 -3.97 1.56 1.04
CA LEU A 33 -2.82 0.65 1.00
C LEU A 33 -2.90 -0.42 2.08
N PRO A 34 -2.42 -1.65 1.82
CA PRO A 34 -2.36 -2.67 2.85
C PRO A 34 -1.34 -2.28 3.92
N ARG A 35 -1.67 -2.40 5.20
CA ARG A 35 -0.74 -2.10 6.30
C ARG A 35 0.54 -2.94 6.23
N SER A 36 0.49 -4.11 5.63
CA SER A 36 1.67 -4.94 5.34
C SER A 36 2.72 -4.22 4.49
N LEU A 37 2.30 -3.30 3.60
CA LEU A 37 3.20 -2.51 2.75
C LEU A 37 4.01 -1.49 3.56
N ARG A 38 3.54 -1.07 4.76
CA ARG A 38 4.22 -0.06 5.59
C ARG A 38 5.61 -0.50 6.00
N LYS A 39 5.78 -1.80 6.28
CA LYS A 39 7.07 -2.39 6.66
C LYS A 39 8.10 -2.33 5.54
N LYS A 40 7.64 -2.33 4.28
CA LYS A 40 8.48 -2.44 3.07
C LYS A 40 8.74 -1.08 2.41
N SER A 41 7.81 -0.15 2.50
CA SER A 41 7.71 1.00 1.58
C SER A 41 7.83 2.38 2.25
N GLY A 42 7.98 2.41 3.57
CA GLY A 42 8.21 3.63 4.34
C GLY A 42 6.96 4.47 4.59
N ILE A 43 7.09 5.47 5.46
CA ILE A 43 5.96 6.28 5.96
C ILE A 43 5.36 7.17 4.87
N LYS A 44 6.17 7.63 3.91
CA LYS A 44 5.75 8.61 2.89
C LYS A 44 4.60 8.11 2.02
N MET A 45 4.56 6.83 1.65
CA MET A 45 3.47 6.27 0.84
C MET A 45 2.13 6.33 1.57
N PHE A 46 2.13 6.06 2.87
CA PHE A 46 0.92 6.05 3.68
C PHE A 46 0.37 7.45 3.95
N LEU A 47 1.23 8.47 3.94
CA LEU A 47 0.81 9.87 4.11
C LEU A 47 0.11 10.44 2.87
N ILE A 48 0.41 9.91 1.68
CA ILE A 48 -0.14 10.40 0.42
C ILE A 48 -1.21 9.49 -0.19
N SER A 49 -1.56 8.40 0.50
CA SER A 49 -2.65 7.49 0.11
C SER A 49 -3.99 7.95 0.67
N ALA A 50 -5.09 7.44 0.12
CA ALA A 50 -6.44 7.79 0.57
C ALA A 50 -6.84 7.06 1.88
N GLY A 51 -6.07 6.06 2.31
CA GLY A 51 -6.32 5.31 3.54
C GLY A 51 -5.47 4.04 3.64
N PHE A 52 -5.84 3.16 4.58
CA PHE A 52 -5.14 1.90 4.82
C PHE A 52 -6.08 0.82 5.38
N PHE A 53 -5.80 -0.44 5.05
CA PHE A 53 -6.56 -1.63 5.44
C PHE A 53 -5.63 -2.73 5.99
N ASP A 54 -6.19 -3.62 6.82
CA ASP A 54 -5.48 -4.79 7.39
C ASP A 54 -5.63 -6.03 6.51
#